data_AF-A0A010Z1T4-F1
#
_entry.id   AF-A0A010Z1T4-F1
#
_cell.length_a   1.000
_cell.length_b   1.000
_cell.length_c   1.000
_cell.angle_alpha   90.00
_cell.angle_beta   90.00
_cell.angle_gamma   90.00
#
_symmetry.space_group_name_H-M   'P 1'
#
loop_
_entity.id
_entity.type
_entity.pdbx_description
1 polymer ?
#
loop_
_entity_poly.entity_id
_entity_poly.type
_entity_poly.pdbx_seq_one_letter_code
_entity_poly.pdbx_strand_id
1 'polypeptide(L)'
;MTETPDPGSPTGEAYDWFRRGEELLRQGNAAAAAQLLQRALAADPGSRSARESLARALFDSEQYAEARELFAQIVADHPSDDYAQFGLGLAALRTGDPKVAVEHLSLAVAMKPHDHHYATALRNARAQNAVDPVGGPATAGAPVEEQRPTRGSTVNVPVEIEELLRGIERSDGAPDDDAPNGEVR
;
A
#
# COMPACT_ATOMS: atom_id res chain seq x y z
N MET A 1 -4.69 6.63 29.60
CA MET A 1 -5.04 5.34 28.97
C MET A 1 -3.74 4.60 28.71
N THR A 2 -3.49 3.52 29.46
CA THR A 2 -2.35 2.64 29.23
C THR A 2 -2.70 1.73 28.06
N GLU A 3 -2.27 2.11 26.87
CA GLU A 3 -2.27 1.24 25.70
C GLU A 3 -1.35 0.07 26.05
N THR A 4 -1.92 -1.09 26.30
CA THR A 4 -1.13 -2.32 26.45
C THR A 4 -0.60 -2.60 25.05
N PRO A 5 0.73 -2.57 24.83
CA PRO A 5 1.25 -2.82 23.50
C PRO A 5 0.83 -4.22 23.06
N ASP A 6 0.31 -4.33 21.85
CA ASP A 6 0.01 -5.62 21.23
C ASP A 6 1.26 -6.51 21.24
N PRO A 7 1.16 -7.82 21.54
CA PRO A 7 2.32 -8.71 21.69
C PRO A 7 3.23 -8.83 20.45
N GLY A 8 2.85 -8.26 19.30
CA GLY A 8 3.70 -8.14 18.10
C GLY A 8 4.27 -6.73 17.84
N SER A 9 3.91 -5.74 18.65
CA SER A 9 4.31 -4.34 18.47
C SER A 9 5.75 -4.08 18.92
N PRO A 10 6.47 -3.18 18.21
CA PRO A 10 7.84 -2.84 18.59
C PRO A 10 7.84 -2.09 19.92
N THR A 11 8.93 -2.20 20.68
CA THR A 11 9.09 -1.53 21.98
C THR A 11 10.31 -0.62 22.01
N GLY A 12 10.38 0.30 22.98
CA GLY A 12 11.52 1.22 23.13
C GLY A 12 11.70 2.15 21.93
N GLU A 13 12.94 2.39 21.50
CA GLU A 13 13.25 3.29 20.38
C GLU A 13 12.59 2.85 19.05
N ALA A 14 12.36 1.55 18.86
CA ALA A 14 11.66 1.01 17.69
C ALA A 14 10.20 1.48 17.62
N TYR A 15 9.55 1.67 18.78
CA TYR A 15 8.14 2.10 18.86
C TYR A 15 7.93 3.54 18.34
N ASP A 16 8.87 4.46 18.60
CA ASP A 16 8.80 5.83 18.09
C ASP A 16 8.89 5.88 16.56
N TRP A 17 9.81 5.10 15.98
CA TRP A 17 9.94 4.96 14.52
C TRP A 17 8.70 4.34 13.91
N PHE A 18 8.18 3.29 14.54
CA PHE A 18 6.95 2.62 14.13
C PHE A 18 5.75 3.56 14.11
N ARG A 19 5.47 4.24 15.22
CA ARG A 19 4.33 5.16 15.33
C ARG A 19 4.38 6.27 14.28
N ARG A 20 5.57 6.86 14.03
CA ARG A 20 5.72 7.88 12.98
C ARG A 20 5.53 7.30 11.58
N GLY A 21 6.01 6.08 11.34
CA GLY A 21 5.79 5.36 10.10
C GLY A 21 4.30 5.07 9.83
N GLU A 22 3.56 4.64 10.85
CA GLU A 22 2.11 4.43 10.75
C GLU A 22 1.35 5.71 10.46
N GLU A 23 1.73 6.83 11.10
CA GLU A 23 1.12 8.12 10.82
C GLU A 23 1.38 8.58 9.38
N LEU A 24 2.59 8.34 8.85
CA LEU A 24 2.89 8.61 7.44
C LEU A 24 2.07 7.73 6.49
N LEU A 25 1.82 6.45 6.83
CA LEU A 25 0.90 5.61 6.06
C LEU A 25 -0.51 6.16 6.05
N ARG A 26 -0.99 6.66 7.19
CA ARG A 26 -2.32 7.29 7.29
C ARG A 26 -2.44 8.55 6.44
N GLN A 27 -1.32 9.24 6.23
CA GLN A 27 -1.24 10.44 5.37
C GLN A 27 -1.00 10.11 3.89
N GLY A 28 -0.87 8.83 3.51
CA GLY A 28 -0.57 8.41 2.13
C GLY A 28 0.90 8.57 1.73
N ASN A 29 1.79 8.89 2.68
CA ASN A 29 3.22 9.07 2.44
C ASN A 29 3.97 7.74 2.55
N ALA A 30 3.61 6.77 1.72
CA ALA A 30 4.07 5.38 1.80
C ALA A 30 5.60 5.22 1.74
N ALA A 31 6.27 5.93 0.82
CA ALA A 31 7.73 5.85 0.67
C ALA A 31 8.48 6.37 1.92
N ALA A 32 8.00 7.47 2.51
CA ALA A 32 8.57 8.02 3.74
C ALA A 32 8.28 7.11 4.94
N ALA A 33 7.07 6.52 5.00
CA ALA A 33 6.72 5.54 6.01
C ALA A 33 7.65 4.32 5.96
N ALA A 34 7.92 3.78 4.77
CA ALA A 34 8.80 2.64 4.59
C ALA A 34 10.19 2.89 5.20
N GLN A 35 10.77 4.08 5.02
CA GLN A 35 12.07 4.41 5.63
C GLN A 35 12.03 4.42 7.16
N LEU A 36 10.95 4.94 7.77
CA LEU A 36 10.83 4.93 9.24
C LEU A 36 10.58 3.52 9.77
N LEU A 37 9.77 2.74 9.07
CA LEU A 37 9.44 1.36 9.44
C LEU A 37 10.62 0.42 9.26
N GLN A 38 11.50 0.66 8.28
CA GLN A 38 12.80 -0.03 8.18
C GLN A 38 13.68 0.23 9.40
N ARG A 39 13.71 1.47 9.93
CA ARG A 39 14.43 1.77 11.18
C ARG A 39 13.79 1.10 12.39
N ALA A 40 12.46 1.06 12.45
CA ALA A 40 11.74 0.35 13.50
C ALA A 40 12.09 -1.15 13.49
N LEU A 41 12.04 -1.79 12.33
CA LEU A 41 12.36 -3.20 12.17
C LEU A 41 13.86 -3.50 12.38
N ALA A 42 14.75 -2.57 12.05
CA ALA A 42 16.18 -2.71 12.34
C ALA A 42 16.47 -2.65 13.86
N ALA A 43 15.70 -1.82 14.59
CA ALA A 43 15.81 -1.70 16.04
C ALA A 43 15.15 -2.88 16.77
N ASP A 44 14.06 -3.43 16.22
CA ASP A 44 13.40 -4.64 16.73
C ASP A 44 12.99 -5.61 15.60
N PRO A 45 13.90 -6.51 15.16
CA PRO A 45 13.66 -7.41 14.04
C PRO A 45 12.54 -8.44 14.28
N GLY A 46 12.22 -8.69 15.55
CA GLY A 46 11.15 -9.59 15.97
C GLY A 46 9.75 -8.98 15.91
N SER A 47 9.63 -7.66 15.71
CA SER A 47 8.31 -7.02 15.67
C SER A 47 7.57 -7.39 14.39
N ARG A 48 6.55 -8.22 14.58
CA ARG A 48 5.57 -8.56 13.57
C ARG A 48 4.84 -7.33 13.05
N SER A 49 4.37 -6.45 13.93
CA SER A 49 3.62 -5.25 13.53
C SER A 49 4.49 -4.29 12.72
N ALA A 50 5.75 -4.09 13.10
CA ALA A 50 6.68 -3.28 12.31
C ALA A 50 6.93 -3.87 10.92
N ARG A 51 7.07 -5.21 10.84
CA ARG A 51 7.23 -5.93 9.57
C ARG A 51 5.99 -5.81 8.69
N GLU A 52 4.80 -5.95 9.26
CA GLU A 52 3.52 -5.82 8.56
C GLU A 52 3.31 -4.40 8.04
N SER A 53 3.50 -3.39 8.88
CA SER A 53 3.38 -1.99 8.47
C SER A 53 4.41 -1.64 7.40
N LEU A 54 5.65 -2.16 7.49
CA LEU A 54 6.65 -1.99 6.42
C LEU A 54 6.20 -2.65 5.12
N ALA A 55 5.71 -3.89 5.16
CA ALA A 55 5.20 -4.60 3.99
C ALA A 55 4.05 -3.82 3.32
N ARG A 56 3.14 -3.26 4.13
CA ARG A 56 2.07 -2.38 3.65
C ARG A 56 2.62 -1.11 3.02
N ALA A 57 3.59 -0.45 3.64
CA ALA A 57 4.22 0.75 3.09
C ALA A 57 4.93 0.48 1.75
N LEU A 58 5.61 -0.65 1.64
CA LEU A 58 6.25 -1.09 0.39
C LEU A 58 5.21 -1.39 -0.69
N PHE A 59 4.10 -2.04 -0.34
CA PHE A 59 3.01 -2.30 -1.28
C PHE A 59 2.38 -1.00 -1.80
N ASP A 60 2.10 -0.05 -0.91
CA ASP A 60 1.47 1.23 -1.25
C ASP A 60 2.43 2.17 -2.04
N SER A 61 3.74 1.99 -1.88
CA SER A 61 4.79 2.63 -2.69
C SER A 61 5.21 1.81 -3.92
N GLU A 62 4.39 0.84 -4.33
CA GLU A 62 4.55 0.02 -5.54
C GLU A 62 5.80 -0.90 -5.57
N GLN A 63 6.47 -1.06 -4.42
CA GLN A 63 7.59 -1.97 -4.22
C GLN A 63 7.08 -3.40 -3.92
N TYR A 64 6.37 -3.99 -4.88
CA TYR A 64 5.61 -5.23 -4.67
C TYR A 64 6.47 -6.45 -4.37
N ALA A 65 7.67 -6.55 -4.95
CA ALA A 65 8.58 -7.68 -4.71
C ALA A 65 9.07 -7.71 -3.25
N GLU A 66 9.47 -6.57 -2.70
CA GLU A 66 9.92 -6.48 -1.31
C GLU A 66 8.75 -6.66 -0.33
N ALA A 67 7.59 -6.09 -0.66
CA ALA A 67 6.36 -6.31 0.12
C ALA A 67 6.00 -7.80 0.19
N ARG A 68 6.08 -8.51 -0.95
CA ARG A 68 5.84 -9.96 -1.03
C ARG A 68 6.74 -10.74 -0.08
N GLU A 69 8.04 -10.45 -0.08
CA GLU A 69 9.01 -11.16 0.78
C GLU A 69 8.69 -10.95 2.27
N LEU A 70 8.34 -9.72 2.67
CA LEU A 70 7.97 -9.44 4.06
C LEU A 70 6.66 -10.12 4.47
N PHE A 71 5.63 -10.11 3.61
CA PHE A 71 4.40 -10.85 3.90
C PHE A 71 4.65 -12.36 3.96
N ALA A 72 5.50 -12.92 3.09
CA ALA A 72 5.88 -14.33 3.12
C ALA A 72 6.56 -14.72 4.44
N GLN A 73 7.43 -13.85 4.99
CA GLN A 73 8.03 -14.07 6.30
C GLN A 73 6.97 -14.08 7.41
N ILE A 74 6.02 -13.13 7.40
CA ILE A 74 4.94 -13.11 8.39
C ILE A 74 4.08 -14.37 8.28
N VAL A 75 3.76 -14.83 7.07
CA VAL A 75 2.99 -16.07 6.85
C VAL A 75 3.77 -17.30 7.31
N ALA A 76 5.09 -17.33 7.15
CA ALA A 76 5.92 -18.42 7.64
C ALA A 76 5.94 -18.50 9.17
N ASP A 77 6.03 -17.35 9.86
CA ASP A 77 5.97 -17.27 11.32
C ASP A 77 4.54 -17.50 11.86
N HIS A 78 3.53 -17.00 11.14
CA HIS A 78 2.13 -16.96 11.54
C HIS A 78 1.20 -17.33 10.38
N PRO A 79 1.07 -18.63 10.07
CA PRO A 79 0.29 -19.09 8.92
C PRO A 79 -1.21 -18.80 9.04
N SER A 80 -1.69 -18.61 10.27
CA SER A 80 -3.10 -18.31 10.59
C SER A 80 -3.45 -16.82 10.52
N ASP A 81 -2.55 -15.98 10.03
CA ASP A 81 -2.81 -14.55 9.92
C ASP A 81 -3.50 -14.18 8.61
N ASP A 82 -4.76 -13.78 8.72
CA ASP A 82 -5.58 -13.48 7.56
C ASP A 82 -5.07 -12.27 6.76
N TYR A 83 -4.52 -11.26 7.43
CA TYR A 83 -4.04 -10.05 6.79
C TYR A 83 -2.73 -10.29 6.03
N ALA A 84 -1.80 -11.05 6.61
CA ALA A 84 -0.57 -11.43 5.94
C ALA A 84 -0.82 -12.34 4.73
N GLN A 85 -1.77 -13.28 4.84
CA GLN A 85 -2.22 -14.10 3.70
C GLN A 85 -2.83 -13.22 2.60
N PHE A 86 -3.64 -12.24 2.97
CA PHE A 86 -4.21 -11.27 2.04
C PHE A 86 -3.13 -10.40 1.36
N GLY A 87 -2.20 -9.84 2.14
CA GLY A 87 -1.09 -9.01 1.66
C GLY A 87 -0.16 -9.77 0.71
N LEU A 88 0.18 -11.01 1.06
CA LEU A 88 0.98 -11.90 0.19
C LEU A 88 0.26 -12.18 -1.13
N GLY A 89 -1.04 -12.46 -1.06
CA GLY A 89 -1.85 -12.71 -2.24
C GLY A 89 -1.97 -11.49 -3.16
N LEU A 90 -2.16 -10.29 -2.60
CA LEU A 90 -2.16 -9.05 -3.37
C LEU A 90 -0.80 -8.75 -3.99
N ALA A 91 0.29 -8.90 -3.23
CA ALA A 91 1.63 -8.69 -3.74
C ALA A 91 1.94 -9.66 -4.89
N ALA A 92 1.55 -10.93 -4.76
CA ALA A 92 1.69 -11.94 -5.81
C ALA A 92 0.93 -11.57 -7.09
N LEU A 93 -0.27 -10.98 -7.01
CA LEU A 93 -0.95 -10.46 -8.21
C LEU A 93 -0.16 -9.38 -8.91
N ARG A 94 0.39 -8.43 -8.13
CA ARG A 94 1.14 -7.30 -8.68
C ARG A 94 2.49 -7.73 -9.24
N THR A 95 3.08 -8.81 -8.76
CA THR A 95 4.31 -9.40 -9.33
C THR A 95 4.06 -10.38 -10.48
N GLY A 96 2.81 -10.62 -10.88
CA GLY A 96 2.47 -11.47 -12.03
C GLY A 96 2.34 -12.97 -11.72
N ASP A 97 2.09 -13.34 -10.46
CA ASP A 97 1.89 -14.72 -10.01
C ASP A 97 0.43 -14.96 -9.56
N PRO A 98 -0.56 -14.92 -10.47
CA PRO A 98 -1.97 -15.03 -10.09
C PRO A 98 -2.35 -16.40 -9.51
N LYS A 99 -1.56 -17.46 -9.79
CA LYS A 99 -1.73 -18.78 -9.16
C LYS A 99 -1.50 -18.71 -7.65
N VAL A 100 -0.34 -18.20 -7.24
CA VAL A 100 0.06 -18.01 -5.83
C VAL A 100 -0.93 -17.07 -5.15
N ALA A 101 -1.36 -16.01 -5.85
CA ALA A 101 -2.36 -15.11 -5.33
C ALA A 101 -3.69 -15.80 -5.00
N VAL A 102 -4.20 -16.66 -5.89
CA VAL A 102 -5.46 -17.39 -5.64
C VAL A 102 -5.34 -18.29 -4.41
N GLU A 103 -4.19 -18.95 -4.20
CA GLU A 103 -3.96 -19.80 -3.03
C GLU A 103 -4.04 -19.00 -1.73
N HIS A 104 -3.23 -17.94 -1.59
CA HIS A 104 -3.19 -17.15 -0.36
C HIS A 104 -4.47 -16.34 -0.11
N LEU A 105 -5.07 -15.77 -1.16
CA LEU A 105 -6.36 -15.07 -1.03
C LEU A 105 -7.51 -16.04 -0.68
N SER A 106 -7.46 -17.30 -1.12
CA SER A 106 -8.44 -18.30 -0.72
C SER A 106 -8.33 -18.63 0.77
N LEU A 107 -7.11 -18.68 1.31
CA LEU A 107 -6.89 -18.85 2.76
C LEU A 107 -7.42 -17.65 3.55
N ALA A 108 -7.11 -16.42 3.12
CA ALA A 108 -7.62 -15.20 3.76
C ALA A 108 -9.16 -15.15 3.79
N VAL A 109 -9.82 -15.49 2.67
CA VAL A 109 -11.29 -15.59 2.60
C VAL A 109 -11.83 -16.71 3.48
N ALA A 110 -11.14 -17.85 3.58
CA ALA A 110 -11.56 -18.94 4.47
C ALA A 110 -11.48 -18.54 5.95
N MET A 111 -10.51 -17.71 6.33
CA MET A 111 -10.36 -17.18 7.69
C MET A 111 -11.39 -16.09 8.00
N LYS A 112 -11.62 -15.16 7.07
CA LYS A 112 -12.62 -14.09 7.19
C LYS A 112 -13.57 -14.07 5.98
N PRO A 113 -14.61 -14.93 5.96
CA PRO A 113 -15.51 -15.05 4.81
C PRO A 113 -16.44 -13.84 4.64
N HIS A 114 -16.59 -13.01 5.67
CA HIS A 114 -17.42 -11.80 5.63
C HIS A 114 -16.65 -10.55 5.18
N ASP A 115 -15.32 -10.64 5.00
CA ASP A 115 -14.52 -9.52 4.51
C ASP A 115 -14.63 -9.39 2.99
N HIS A 116 -15.46 -8.43 2.55
CA HIS A 116 -15.70 -8.17 1.14
C HIS A 116 -14.42 -7.79 0.37
N HIS A 117 -13.43 -7.18 1.04
CA HIS A 117 -12.13 -6.88 0.45
C HIS A 117 -11.40 -8.15 0.01
N TYR A 118 -11.40 -9.19 0.85
CA TYR A 118 -10.72 -10.45 0.55
C TYR A 118 -11.44 -11.20 -0.58
N ALA A 119 -12.77 -11.25 -0.51
CA ALA A 119 -13.58 -11.87 -1.57
C ALA A 119 -13.40 -11.17 -2.93
N THR A 120 -13.32 -9.84 -2.94
CA THR A 120 -13.10 -9.05 -4.17
C THR A 120 -11.71 -9.30 -4.75
N ALA A 121 -10.67 -9.31 -3.90
CA ALA A 121 -9.31 -9.61 -4.34
C ALA A 121 -9.20 -11.03 -4.91
N LEU A 122 -9.79 -12.03 -4.25
CA LEU A 122 -9.81 -13.41 -4.74
C LEU A 122 -10.51 -13.53 -6.10
N ARG A 123 -11.63 -12.83 -6.29
CA ARG A 123 -12.33 -12.80 -7.58
C ARG A 123 -11.43 -12.23 -8.68
N ASN A 124 -10.74 -11.14 -8.39
CA ASN A 124 -9.81 -10.51 -9.34
C ASN A 124 -8.63 -11.44 -9.66
N ALA A 125 -8.08 -12.13 -8.65
CA ALA A 125 -7.02 -13.10 -8.81
C ALA A 125 -7.42 -14.27 -9.72
N ARG A 126 -8.61 -14.83 -9.49
CA ARG A 126 -9.15 -15.91 -10.32
C ARG A 126 -9.40 -15.47 -11.75
N ALA A 127 -9.88 -14.24 -11.96
CA ALA A 127 -10.06 -13.68 -13.29
C ALA A 127 -8.72 -13.59 -14.03
N GLN A 128 -7.66 -13.07 -13.40
CA GLN A 128 -6.33 -13.00 -14.01
C GLN A 128 -5.74 -14.39 -14.26
N ASN A 129 -5.89 -15.33 -13.31
CA ASN A 129 -5.43 -16.70 -13.48
C ASN A 129 -6.16 -17.45 -14.61
N ALA A 130 -7.44 -17.14 -14.85
CA ALA A 130 -8.25 -17.77 -15.90
C ALA A 130 -8.00 -17.19 -17.30
N VAL A 131 -7.47 -15.97 -17.40
CA VAL A 131 -7.07 -15.33 -18.65
C VAL A 131 -5.76 -15.91 -19.20
N ASP A 132 -4.99 -16.63 -18.38
CA ASP A 132 -3.72 -17.28 -18.73
C ASP A 132 -3.79 -18.82 -18.86
N PRO A 133 -4.61 -19.43 -19.75
CA PRO A 133 -4.55 -20.87 -19.95
C PRO A 133 -3.36 -21.33 -20.84
N VAL A 134 -2.89 -20.54 -21.81
CA VAL A 134 -1.69 -20.84 -22.64
C VAL A 134 -1.15 -19.54 -23.28
N GLY A 135 0.01 -19.04 -22.82
CA GLY A 135 0.98 -18.26 -23.62
C GLY A 135 0.67 -16.79 -23.97
N GLY A 136 1.32 -15.87 -23.26
CA GLY A 136 1.62 -14.49 -23.68
C GLY A 136 2.85 -13.99 -22.88
N PRO A 137 3.79 -13.22 -23.47
CA PRO A 137 5.19 -13.32 -23.08
C PRO A 137 5.47 -12.78 -21.68
N ALA A 138 6.24 -13.57 -20.94
CA ALA A 138 7.09 -13.13 -19.86
C ALA A 138 7.80 -11.82 -20.24
N THR A 139 7.42 -10.72 -19.60
CA THR A 139 8.37 -9.70 -19.17
C THR A 139 8.93 -10.21 -17.84
N ALA A 140 9.72 -11.30 -17.85
CA ALA A 140 11.17 -11.21 -17.98
C ALA A 140 11.71 -10.07 -17.11
N GLY A 141 11.74 -10.32 -15.80
CA GLY A 141 12.82 -9.78 -14.99
C GLY A 141 14.15 -10.23 -15.61
N ALA A 142 14.98 -9.24 -15.93
CA ALA A 142 16.42 -9.38 -16.17
C ALA A 142 17.05 -7.99 -15.94
N PRO A 143 18.36 -7.89 -15.70
CA PRO A 143 18.96 -7.80 -14.38
C PRO A 143 19.50 -6.39 -14.09
N VAL A 144 19.86 -6.16 -12.82
CA VAL A 144 20.75 -5.08 -12.39
C VAL A 144 22.10 -5.19 -13.13
N GLU A 145 22.41 -4.25 -14.03
CA GLU A 145 23.77 -4.06 -14.53
C GLU A 145 24.07 -2.59 -14.91
N GLU A 146 24.96 -2.00 -14.08
CA GLU A 146 26.09 -1.15 -14.43
C GLU A 146 25.93 0.25 -15.08
N GLN A 147 26.67 1.17 -14.48
CA GLN A 147 26.76 2.60 -14.73
C GLN A 147 27.42 2.93 -16.07
N ARG A 148 26.86 3.90 -16.81
CA ARG A 148 27.63 5.00 -17.45
C ARG A 148 26.72 6.12 -17.98
N PRO A 149 27.13 7.41 -17.90
CA PRO A 149 26.30 8.54 -18.28
C PRO A 149 26.62 9.03 -19.71
N THR A 150 25.60 9.34 -20.53
CA THR A 150 25.75 10.35 -21.60
C THR A 150 24.42 10.98 -22.02
N ARG A 151 24.40 12.31 -21.92
CA ARG A 151 23.63 13.35 -22.64
C ARG A 151 22.62 12.92 -23.71
N GLY A 152 21.40 13.43 -23.52
CA GLY A 152 20.75 14.32 -24.49
C GLY A 152 19.99 13.67 -25.63
N SER A 153 18.66 13.54 -25.48
CA SER A 153 17.71 13.91 -26.54
C SER A 153 16.30 13.93 -26.00
N THR A 154 15.66 15.07 -26.22
CA THR A 154 14.26 15.39 -25.98
C THR A 154 13.35 14.41 -26.71
N VAL A 155 12.45 13.73 -25.99
CA VAL A 155 11.16 13.33 -26.55
C VAL A 155 10.08 13.64 -25.52
N ASN A 156 9.18 14.52 -25.94
CA ASN A 156 7.98 14.96 -25.26
C ASN A 156 6.85 13.96 -25.54
N VAL A 157 6.15 13.50 -24.50
CA VAL A 157 4.76 13.03 -24.61
C VAL A 157 4.01 13.29 -23.29
N PRO A 158 2.71 13.62 -23.38
CA PRO A 158 2.02 14.54 -22.48
C PRO A 158 1.52 13.93 -21.17
N VAL A 159 1.58 14.74 -20.13
CA VAL A 159 0.95 14.57 -18.81
C VAL A 159 -0.51 14.98 -18.93
N GLU A 160 -1.43 14.03 -18.84
CA GLU A 160 -2.85 14.28 -18.59
C GLU A 160 -3.39 13.16 -17.70
N ILE A 161 -3.38 13.35 -16.38
CA ILE A 161 -4.51 13.10 -15.45
C ILE A 161 -4.22 13.92 -14.17
N GLU A 162 -4.23 15.25 -14.26
CA GLU A 162 -4.15 16.11 -13.06
C GLU A 162 -5.26 17.20 -13.05
N GLU A 163 -6.39 16.93 -13.72
CA GLU A 163 -7.50 17.88 -13.86
C GLU A 163 -8.88 17.29 -13.53
N LEU A 164 -8.97 16.34 -12.59
CA LEU A 164 -10.28 15.85 -12.10
C LEU A 164 -10.61 16.24 -10.64
N LEU A 165 -9.74 16.97 -9.94
CA LEU A 165 -9.91 17.28 -8.52
C LEU A 165 -9.96 18.80 -8.18
N ARG A 166 -10.07 19.70 -9.17
CA ARG A 166 -10.28 21.15 -8.92
C ARG A 166 -11.72 21.65 -9.17
N GLY A 167 -12.68 20.75 -9.38
CA GLY A 167 -14.05 21.11 -9.75
C GLY A 167 -15.07 21.30 -8.61
N ILE A 168 -14.68 21.13 -7.33
CA ILE A 168 -15.63 21.09 -6.20
C ILE A 168 -15.46 22.28 -5.23
N GLU A 169 -15.03 23.43 -5.72
CA GLU A 169 -14.98 24.67 -4.93
C GLU A 169 -15.42 25.88 -5.76
N ARG A 170 -16.60 25.85 -6.37
CA ARG A 170 -17.40 27.05 -6.71
C ARG A 170 -18.86 26.68 -6.88
N SER A 171 -19.59 26.57 -5.78
CA SER A 171 -21.04 26.72 -5.81
C SER A 171 -21.56 27.03 -4.40
N ASP A 172 -21.30 28.23 -3.91
CA ASP A 172 -22.34 29.01 -3.22
C ASP A 172 -21.88 30.46 -3.11
N GLY A 173 -22.72 31.41 -3.52
CA GLY A 173 -22.49 32.83 -3.29
C GLY A 173 -22.54 33.69 -4.56
N ALA A 174 -23.75 33.91 -5.07
CA ALA A 174 -24.11 35.09 -5.85
C ALA A 174 -25.59 35.41 -5.59
N PRO A 175 -26.07 36.62 -5.94
CA PRO A 175 -26.01 37.86 -5.19
C PRO A 175 -27.43 38.27 -4.72
N ASP A 176 -27.55 39.38 -3.98
CA ASP A 176 -28.37 40.58 -4.28
C ASP A 176 -29.03 40.95 -2.94
N ASP A 177 -29.35 42.15 -2.50
CA ASP A 177 -29.26 43.54 -2.94
C ASP A 177 -29.77 44.36 -1.71
N ASP A 178 -29.59 45.67 -1.76
CA ASP A 178 -30.36 46.69 -1.00
C ASP A 178 -29.87 47.14 0.40
N ALA A 179 -29.48 48.42 0.45
CA ALA A 179 -29.21 49.26 1.62
C ALA A 179 -30.54 49.81 2.20
N PRO A 180 -30.62 50.91 2.98
CA PRO A 180 -29.70 51.60 3.90
C PRO A 180 -30.34 51.88 5.30
N ASN A 181 -29.58 52.60 6.15
CA ASN A 181 -30.03 53.57 7.17
C ASN A 181 -30.03 53.14 8.66
N GLY A 182 -29.56 54.05 9.53
CA GLY A 182 -29.84 54.03 10.98
C GLY A 182 -28.67 54.37 11.90
N GLU A 183 -28.40 55.67 12.10
CA GLU A 183 -27.74 56.22 13.29
C GLU A 183 -28.38 55.69 14.59
N VAL A 184 -27.60 55.48 15.66
CA VAL A 184 -27.85 56.04 17.01
C VAL A 184 -26.51 56.10 17.78
N ARG A 185 -26.09 57.31 18.21
CA ARG A 185 -25.26 57.54 19.40
C ARG A 185 -26.16 58.00 20.53
#